data_AF-A0A9D4XWE3-F1
#
_entry.id   AF-A0A9D4XWE3-F1
#
_cell.length_a   1.000
_cell.length_b   1.000
_cell.length_c   1.000
_cell.angle_alpha   90.00
_cell.angle_beta   90.00
_cell.angle_gamma   90.00
#
_symmetry.space_group_name_H-M   'P 1'
#
loop_
_entity.id
_entity.type
_entity.pdbx_description
1 polymer ?
#
loop_
_entity_poly.entity_id
_entity_poly.type
_entity_poly.pdbx_seq_one_letter_code
_entity_poly.pdbx_strand_id
1 'polypeptide(L)'
;MSPVMSSTQVPFLRSINGLVQLLGNLLVVGNLDLENQPEVAILDYQSHQHKHMPMSASTYAFHLSTTNLVEKYSKIKKTNDEELVTAVHALSAGLKAYVTSYTVKSLSTFREACEAHGYTTVNRFGSWRNDHDIFRHLKETTPFFFNRLHAIF
;
A
#
# COMPACT_ATOMS: atom_id res chain seq x y z
N MET A 1 39.82 18.78 -2.10
CA MET A 1 39.49 17.35 -1.99
C MET A 1 38.53 17.18 -0.81
N SER A 2 37.42 16.46 -1.02
CA SER A 2 36.23 16.21 -0.16
C SER A 2 36.48 15.83 1.32
N PRO A 3 35.45 15.70 2.20
CA PRO A 3 34.00 15.96 2.07
C PRO A 3 33.39 16.76 3.26
N VAL A 4 32.08 17.05 3.21
CA VAL A 4 31.07 16.95 4.31
C VAL A 4 29.95 17.97 4.08
N MET A 5 28.77 17.42 3.75
CA MET A 5 27.40 17.94 3.85
C MET A 5 27.22 19.44 4.12
N SER A 6 26.81 20.17 3.07
CA SER A 6 26.34 21.55 3.12
C SER A 6 25.15 21.72 4.07
N SER A 7 25.30 22.69 4.95
CA SER A 7 24.47 23.10 6.09
C SER A 7 23.16 23.84 5.74
N THR A 8 22.51 23.52 4.62
CA THR A 8 21.34 24.28 4.13
C THR A 8 19.99 23.56 4.26
N GLN A 9 19.92 22.40 4.92
CA GLN A 9 18.67 21.61 5.08
C GLN A 9 18.23 21.34 6.54
N VAL A 10 18.70 22.10 7.54
CA VAL A 10 18.38 21.85 8.97
C VAL A 10 17.74 22.97 9.83
N PRO A 11 17.25 24.13 9.31
CA PRO A 11 16.39 25.02 10.11
C PRO A 11 14.88 24.82 9.94
N PHE A 12 14.41 24.36 8.77
CA PHE A 12 12.97 24.24 8.47
C PHE A 12 12.31 23.06 9.20
N LEU A 13 12.97 21.90 9.23
CA LEU A 13 12.49 20.70 9.96
C LEU A 13 12.51 20.87 11.49
N ARG A 14 13.39 21.72 12.03
CA ARG A 14 13.42 22.04 13.47
C ARG A 14 12.27 22.99 13.84
N SER A 15 11.91 23.91 12.94
CA SER A 15 10.75 24.80 13.10
C SER A 15 9.42 24.04 13.03
N ILE A 16 9.32 23.03 12.15
CA ILE A 16 8.11 22.20 12.02
C ILE A 16 7.95 21.27 13.22
N ASN A 17 8.99 20.57 13.64
CA ASN A 17 8.91 19.71 14.84
C ASN A 17 8.71 20.53 16.13
N GLY A 18 9.25 21.75 16.21
CA GLY A 18 8.99 22.68 17.30
C GLY A 18 7.54 23.18 17.33
N LEU A 19 6.95 23.48 16.16
CA LEU A 19 5.53 23.84 16.03
C LEU A 19 4.61 22.66 16.35
N VAL A 20 4.95 21.43 15.95
CA VAL A 20 4.18 20.22 16.30
C VAL A 20 4.26 19.90 17.79
N GLN A 21 5.38 20.14 18.46
CA GLN A 21 5.52 19.94 19.91
C GLN A 21 4.83 21.05 20.73
N LEU A 22 4.87 22.31 20.26
CA LEU A 22 4.15 23.43 20.88
C LEU A 22 2.63 23.32 20.66
N LEU A 23 2.19 22.92 19.46
CA LEU A 23 0.79 22.63 19.17
C LEU A 23 0.32 21.39 19.94
N GLY A 24 1.14 20.35 20.05
CA GLY A 24 0.83 19.13 20.82
C GLY A 24 0.69 19.38 22.32
N ASN A 25 1.55 20.21 22.92
CA ASN A 25 1.45 20.53 24.35
C ASN A 25 0.32 21.54 24.64
N LEU A 26 -0.08 22.38 23.68
CA LEU A 26 -1.23 23.27 23.81
C LEU A 26 -2.57 22.52 23.60
N LEU A 27 -2.58 21.45 22.80
CA LEU A 27 -3.75 20.59 22.57
C LEU A 27 -4.05 19.64 23.74
N VAL A 28 -3.06 19.32 24.58
CA VAL A 28 -3.25 18.40 25.73
C VAL A 28 -3.71 19.12 27.00
N VAL A 29 -3.74 20.46 27.02
CA VAL A 29 -4.27 21.24 28.17
C VAL A 29 -5.73 21.69 27.99
N GLY A 30 -6.38 21.38 26.86
CA GLY A 30 -7.74 21.83 26.59
C GLY A 30 -8.65 20.75 26.03
N ASN A 31 -9.17 19.89 26.90
CA ASN A 31 -10.55 19.39 26.95
C ASN A 31 -10.59 18.02 27.63
N LEU A 32 -10.54 18.06 28.95
CA LEU A 32 -11.52 17.29 29.69
C LEU A 32 -12.88 17.97 29.46
N ASP A 33 -13.90 17.14 29.24
CA ASP A 33 -15.34 17.40 29.35
C ASP A 33 -16.10 17.86 28.08
N LEU A 34 -17.36 17.40 27.96
CA LEU A 34 -18.56 18.15 27.52
C LEU A 34 -19.35 17.65 26.29
N GLU A 35 -20.65 17.47 26.55
CA GLU A 35 -21.82 17.02 25.76
C GLU A 35 -22.09 17.62 24.36
N ASN A 36 -21.12 18.20 23.63
CA ASN A 36 -21.40 18.87 22.34
C ASN A 36 -20.20 19.01 21.38
N GLN A 37 -19.27 18.03 21.33
CA GLN A 37 -18.22 18.02 20.30
C GLN A 37 -18.68 17.20 19.07
N PRO A 38 -18.46 17.67 17.82
CA PRO A 38 -18.77 16.89 16.63
C PRO A 38 -17.94 15.60 16.62
N GLU A 39 -18.55 14.49 16.24
CA GLU A 39 -17.87 13.20 16.14
C GLU A 39 -16.64 13.32 15.23
N VAL A 40 -15.49 12.90 15.75
CA VAL A 40 -14.22 12.89 15.01
C VAL A 40 -14.21 11.70 14.06
N ALA A 41 -13.81 11.92 12.81
CA ALA A 41 -13.73 10.85 11.82
C ALA A 41 -12.74 9.78 12.28
N ILE A 42 -13.08 8.51 12.05
CA ILE A 42 -12.25 7.37 12.50
C ILE A 42 -10.83 7.42 11.90
N LEU A 43 -10.68 8.01 10.72
CA LEU A 43 -9.39 8.16 10.05
C LEU A 43 -8.47 9.19 10.71
N ASP A 44 -8.98 10.07 11.58
CA ASP A 44 -8.16 11.06 12.30
C ASP A 44 -7.48 10.44 13.54
N TYR A 45 -7.91 9.25 13.97
CA TYR A 45 -7.21 8.52 15.02
C TYR A 45 -5.90 7.93 14.50
N GLN A 46 -4.79 8.27 15.16
CA GLN A 46 -3.45 7.80 14.81
C GLN A 46 -3.33 6.26 14.80
N SER A 47 -4.08 5.57 15.68
CA SER A 47 -4.13 4.10 15.74
C SER A 47 -4.71 3.49 14.46
N HIS A 48 -5.73 4.11 13.85
CA HIS A 48 -6.30 3.70 12.56
C HIS A 48 -5.36 4.07 11.41
N GLN A 49 -4.77 5.27 11.43
CA GLN A 49 -3.81 5.69 10.39
C GLN A 49 -2.61 4.75 10.30
N HIS A 50 -2.03 4.35 11.43
CA HIS A 50 -0.89 3.41 11.45
C HIS A 50 -1.23 2.03 10.87
N LYS A 51 -2.49 1.61 10.88
CA LYS A 51 -2.92 0.35 10.24
C LYS A 51 -3.18 0.55 8.75
N HIS A 52 -3.94 1.57 8.38
CA HIS A 52 -4.43 1.76 7.01
C HIS A 52 -3.41 2.35 6.04
N MET A 53 -2.66 3.37 6.47
CA MET A 53 -1.76 4.12 5.59
C MET A 53 -0.64 3.25 5.00
N PRO A 54 0.02 2.35 5.76
CA PRO A 54 1.04 1.47 5.18
C PRO A 54 0.49 0.50 4.12
N MET A 55 -0.74 0.01 4.32
CA MET A 55 -1.38 -0.90 3.37
C MET A 55 -1.74 -0.19 2.06
N SER A 56 -2.28 1.04 2.15
CA SER A 56 -2.55 1.86 0.96
C SER A 56 -1.26 2.21 0.21
N ALA A 57 -0.21 2.62 0.94
CA ALA A 57 1.10 2.91 0.34
C ALA A 57 1.70 1.69 -0.36
N SER A 58 1.55 0.50 0.22
CA SER A 58 2.02 -0.76 -0.38
C SER A 58 1.30 -1.08 -1.70
N THR A 59 -0.01 -0.82 -1.78
CA THR A 59 -0.78 -0.97 -3.03
C THR A 59 -0.21 -0.09 -4.15
N TYR A 60 0.11 1.16 -3.85
CA TYR A 60 0.75 2.05 -4.83
C TYR A 60 2.14 1.55 -5.24
N ALA A 61 2.94 1.04 -4.29
CA ALA A 61 4.25 0.47 -4.59
C ALA A 61 4.14 -0.75 -5.52
N PHE A 62 3.15 -1.61 -5.33
CA PHE A 62 2.90 -2.75 -6.23
C PHE A 62 2.44 -2.33 -7.61
N HIS A 63 1.60 -1.30 -7.70
CA HIS A 63 1.16 -0.75 -8.98
C HIS A 63 2.33 -0.23 -9.82
N LEU A 64 3.22 0.56 -9.20
CA LEU A 64 4.44 1.05 -9.86
C LEU A 64 5.39 -0.09 -10.22
N SER A 65 5.57 -1.06 -9.32
CA SER A 65 6.42 -2.23 -9.57
C SER A 65 5.94 -3.05 -10.76
N THR A 66 4.61 -3.25 -10.87
CA THR A 66 3.99 -3.99 -11.97
C THR A 66 4.14 -3.24 -13.29
N THR A 67 3.89 -1.92 -13.29
CA THR A 67 4.07 -1.07 -14.47
C THR A 67 5.51 -1.11 -14.99
N ASN A 68 6.48 -0.98 -14.08
CA ASN A 68 7.91 -1.09 -14.42
C ASN A 68 8.27 -2.47 -14.99
N LEU A 69 7.67 -3.54 -14.45
CA LEU A 69 7.91 -4.91 -14.92
C LEU A 69 7.37 -5.11 -16.34
N VAL A 70 6.17 -4.62 -16.63
CA VAL A 70 5.56 -4.68 -17.96
C VAL A 70 6.40 -3.91 -18.98
N GLU A 71 6.89 -2.73 -18.62
CA GLU A 71 7.76 -1.94 -19.49
C GLU A 71 9.09 -2.67 -19.79
N LYS A 72 9.73 -3.23 -18.75
CA LYS A 72 10.96 -4.03 -18.90
C LYS A 72 10.74 -5.24 -19.80
N TYR A 73 9.63 -5.96 -19.62
CA TYR A 73 9.31 -7.11 -20.46
C TYR A 73 9.13 -6.70 -21.93
N SER A 74 8.43 -5.60 -22.20
CA SER A 74 8.22 -5.11 -23.57
C SER A 74 9.54 -4.77 -24.27
N LYS A 75 10.52 -4.23 -23.53
CA LYS A 75 11.88 -3.97 -24.04
C LYS A 75 12.64 -5.28 -24.32
N ILE A 76 12.64 -6.21 -23.37
CA ILE A 76 13.39 -7.48 -23.48
C ILE A 76 12.83 -8.38 -24.58
N LYS A 77 11.50 -8.41 -24.76
CA LYS A 77 10.85 -9.18 -25.84
C LYS A 77 11.30 -8.75 -27.23
N LYS A 78 11.73 -7.49 -27.43
CA LYS A 78 12.25 -7.01 -28.72
C LYS A 78 13.67 -7.51 -29.02
N THR A 79 14.42 -7.89 -27.99
CA THR A 79 15.83 -8.32 -28.11
C THR A 79 15.97 -9.82 -28.39
N ASN A 80 14.90 -10.62 -28.24
CA ASN A 80 14.89 -12.09 -28.40
C ASN A 80 15.92 -12.84 -27.53
N ASP A 81 16.31 -12.27 -26.39
CA ASP A 81 17.18 -12.92 -25.41
C ASP A 81 16.35 -13.82 -24.48
N GLU A 82 16.42 -15.15 -24.70
CA GLU A 82 15.62 -16.15 -23.97
C GLU A 82 15.94 -16.22 -22.47
N GLU A 83 17.19 -15.94 -22.08
CA GLU A 83 17.62 -15.99 -20.68
C GLU A 83 16.98 -14.83 -19.89
N LEU A 84 16.99 -13.63 -20.49
CA LEU A 84 16.35 -12.45 -19.90
C LEU A 84 14.83 -12.58 -19.84
N VAL A 85 14.21 -13.15 -20.87
CA VAL A 85 12.75 -13.41 -20.87
C VAL A 85 12.37 -14.36 -19.74
N THR A 86 13.16 -15.42 -19.53
CA THR A 86 12.93 -16.40 -18.46
C THR A 86 13.10 -15.76 -17.07
N ALA A 87 14.13 -14.93 -16.89
CA ALA A 87 14.36 -14.20 -15.63
C ALA A 87 13.20 -13.26 -15.29
N VAL A 88 12.67 -12.50 -16.26
CA VAL A 88 11.51 -11.62 -16.05
C VAL A 88 10.23 -12.43 -15.78
N HIS A 89 10.05 -13.57 -16.42
CA HIS A 89 8.95 -14.48 -16.12
C HIS A 89 9.00 -14.97 -14.67
N ALA A 90 10.17 -15.42 -14.19
CA ALA A 90 10.35 -15.84 -12.81
C ALA A 90 10.05 -14.71 -11.81
N LEU A 91 10.52 -13.48 -12.09
CA LEU A 91 10.25 -12.31 -11.27
C LEU A 91 8.74 -11.98 -11.24
N SER A 92 8.08 -12.00 -12.39
CA SER A 92 6.63 -11.74 -12.49
C SER A 92 5.80 -12.76 -11.71
N ALA A 93 6.20 -14.04 -11.74
CA ALA A 93 5.54 -15.11 -11.01
C ALA A 93 5.69 -14.93 -9.49
N GLY A 94 6.90 -14.58 -9.04
CA GLY A 94 7.17 -14.27 -7.64
C GLY A 94 6.39 -13.04 -7.15
N LEU A 95 6.37 -11.97 -7.95
CA LEU A 95 5.65 -10.74 -7.61
C LEU A 95 4.14 -10.99 -7.51
N LYS A 96 3.56 -11.75 -8.45
CA LYS A 96 2.15 -12.19 -8.38
C LYS A 96 1.88 -12.91 -7.06
N ALA A 97 2.67 -13.94 -6.74
CA ALA A 97 2.45 -14.75 -5.53
C ALA A 97 2.54 -13.91 -4.24
N TYR A 98 3.46 -12.94 -4.21
CA TYR A 98 3.63 -12.04 -3.08
C TYR A 98 2.46 -11.06 -2.95
N VAL A 99 2.12 -10.34 -4.02
CA VAL A 99 1.03 -9.35 -4.03
C VAL A 99 -0.29 -10.04 -3.68
N THR A 100 -0.56 -11.22 -4.24
CA THR A 100 -1.83 -11.90 -3.96
C THR A 100 -1.99 -12.30 -2.49
N SER A 101 -0.90 -12.79 -1.88
CA SER A 101 -0.87 -13.13 -0.46
C SER A 101 -0.99 -11.89 0.42
N TYR A 102 -0.40 -10.77 0.00
CA TYR A 102 -0.50 -9.49 0.69
C TYR A 102 -1.92 -8.92 0.64
N THR A 103 -2.56 -8.92 -0.54
CA THR A 103 -3.92 -8.37 -0.73
C THR A 103 -4.93 -9.05 0.18
N VAL A 104 -4.90 -10.38 0.29
CA VAL A 104 -5.82 -11.13 1.17
C VAL A 104 -5.66 -10.71 2.64
N LYS A 105 -4.42 -10.56 3.11
CA LYS A 105 -4.13 -10.09 4.48
C LYS A 105 -4.64 -8.67 4.68
N SER A 106 -4.35 -7.77 3.74
CA SER A 106 -4.79 -6.38 3.82
C SER A 106 -6.32 -6.28 3.89
N LEU A 107 -7.05 -7.03 3.06
CA LEU A 107 -8.52 -7.06 3.09
C LEU A 107 -9.07 -7.56 4.43
N SER A 108 -8.37 -8.48 5.14
CA SER A 108 -8.76 -8.87 6.50
C SER A 108 -8.61 -7.72 7.48
N THR A 109 -7.47 -7.07 7.46
CA THR A 109 -7.19 -5.96 8.35
C THR A 109 -8.13 -4.78 8.09
N PHE A 110 -8.42 -4.44 6.82
CA PHE A 110 -9.41 -3.42 6.48
C PHE A 110 -10.81 -3.79 6.98
N ARG A 111 -11.22 -5.05 6.82
CA ARG A 111 -12.53 -5.53 7.26
C ARG A 111 -12.68 -5.52 8.78
N GLU A 112 -11.62 -5.87 9.51
CA GLU A 112 -11.59 -5.83 10.98
C GLU A 112 -11.56 -4.40 11.51
N ALA A 113 -10.82 -3.50 10.85
CA ALA A 113 -10.74 -2.09 11.24
C ALA A 113 -12.03 -1.29 11.00
N CYS A 114 -12.88 -1.75 10.09
CA CYS A 114 -14.25 -1.24 9.89
C CYS A 114 -15.29 -1.89 10.82
N GLU A 115 -14.85 -2.74 11.75
CA GLU A 115 -15.69 -3.41 12.76
C GLU A 115 -16.98 -3.99 12.15
N ALA A 116 -18.14 -3.80 12.80
CA ALA A 116 -19.42 -4.36 12.35
C ALA A 116 -19.82 -3.91 10.94
N HIS A 117 -19.50 -2.67 10.55
CA HIS A 117 -19.78 -2.17 9.20
C HIS A 117 -18.91 -2.86 8.14
N GLY A 118 -17.71 -3.32 8.50
CA GLY A 118 -16.84 -4.09 7.62
C GLY A 118 -17.43 -5.43 7.18
N TYR A 119 -18.32 -6.02 7.97
CA TYR A 119 -18.99 -7.30 7.67
C TYR A 119 -20.29 -7.12 6.89
N THR A 120 -20.77 -5.89 6.74
CA THR A 120 -22.00 -5.61 6.00
C THR A 120 -21.72 -5.73 4.50
N THR A 121 -22.66 -6.30 3.74
CA THR A 121 -22.54 -6.52 2.29
C THR A 121 -22.30 -5.23 1.50
N VAL A 122 -22.73 -4.07 2.02
CA VAL A 122 -22.51 -2.74 1.41
C VAL A 122 -21.03 -2.42 1.19
N ASN A 123 -20.15 -2.91 2.06
CA ASN A 123 -18.74 -2.58 2.02
C ASN A 123 -17.92 -3.53 1.12
N ARG A 124 -18.56 -4.59 0.58
CA ARG A 124 -18.06 -5.49 -0.47
C ARG A 124 -16.73 -6.20 -0.23
N PHE A 125 -16.07 -6.01 0.92
CA PHE A 125 -14.82 -6.66 1.27
C PHE A 125 -14.87 -8.20 1.17
N GLY A 126 -16.02 -8.80 1.50
CA GLY A 126 -16.24 -10.24 1.34
C GLY A 126 -16.24 -10.67 -0.13
N SER A 127 -16.89 -9.90 -1.01
CA SER A 127 -16.92 -10.16 -2.45
C SER A 127 -15.52 -10.04 -3.05
N TRP A 128 -14.81 -8.94 -2.76
CA TRP A 128 -13.46 -8.72 -3.26
C TRP A 128 -12.48 -9.79 -2.80
N ARG A 129 -12.60 -10.27 -1.56
CA ARG A 129 -11.78 -11.39 -1.11
C ARG A 129 -12.07 -12.65 -1.90
N ASN A 130 -13.34 -12.97 -2.12
CA ASN A 130 -13.74 -14.17 -2.87
C ASN A 130 -13.19 -14.13 -4.31
N ASP A 131 -13.32 -12.97 -4.96
CA ASP A 131 -12.75 -12.74 -6.30
C ASP A 131 -11.23 -12.89 -6.30
N HIS A 132 -10.57 -12.48 -5.21
CA HIS A 132 -9.12 -12.53 -5.12
C HIS A 132 -8.58 -13.93 -4.76
N ASP A 133 -9.38 -14.78 -4.10
CA ASP A 133 -8.95 -16.11 -3.65
C ASP A 133 -8.63 -17.04 -4.83
N ILE A 134 -9.29 -16.85 -5.97
CA ILE A 134 -8.98 -17.57 -7.22
C ILE A 134 -7.50 -17.38 -7.62
N PHE A 135 -6.93 -16.19 -7.44
CA PHE A 135 -5.56 -15.88 -7.83
C PHE A 135 -4.53 -16.46 -6.87
N ARG A 136 -4.95 -16.82 -5.65
CA ARG A 136 -4.10 -17.50 -4.67
C ARG A 136 -3.94 -18.98 -5.00
N HIS A 137 -5.02 -19.60 -5.47
CA HIS A 137 -5.03 -21.02 -5.83
C HIS A 137 -4.40 -21.28 -7.20
N LEU A 138 -4.57 -20.36 -8.16
CA LEU A 138 -3.91 -20.41 -9.46
C LEU A 138 -2.42 -20.06 -9.34
N LYS A 139 -1.64 -21.03 -8.85
CA LYS A 139 -0.17 -21.01 -8.81
C LYS A 139 0.48 -21.04 -10.18
N GLU A 140 -0.30 -21.28 -11.23
CA GLU A 140 0.26 -21.51 -12.55
C GLU A 140 0.82 -20.23 -13.15
N THR A 141 2.11 -20.30 -13.51
CA THR A 141 2.87 -19.38 -14.33
C THR A 141 2.39 -19.48 -15.79
N THR A 142 1.10 -19.27 -16.05
CA THR A 142 0.58 -19.36 -17.41
C THR A 142 0.87 -18.05 -18.18
N PRO A 143 1.27 -18.13 -19.46
CA PRO A 143 1.39 -16.96 -20.33
C PRO A 143 0.06 -16.20 -20.46
N PHE A 144 -1.06 -16.86 -20.14
CA PHE A 144 -2.40 -16.30 -20.07
C PHE A 144 -2.55 -15.19 -19.02
N PHE A 145 -1.87 -15.32 -17.88
CA PHE A 145 -1.89 -14.31 -16.83
C PHE A 145 -1.01 -13.10 -17.18
N PHE A 146 0.10 -13.35 -17.87
CA PHE A 146 1.03 -12.30 -18.29
C PHE A 146 0.38 -11.29 -19.23
N ASN A 147 -0.41 -11.75 -20.21
CA ASN A 147 -1.16 -10.86 -21.11
C ASN A 147 -2.37 -10.18 -20.45
N ARG A 148 -2.75 -10.56 -19.22
CA ARG A 148 -3.91 -10.02 -18.49
C ARG A 148 -3.54 -9.32 -17.18
N LEU A 149 -2.26 -8.99 -16.95
CA LEU A 149 -1.77 -8.26 -15.77
C LEU A 149 -2.44 -6.89 -15.54
N HIS A 150 -3.10 -6.34 -16.57
CA HIS A 150 -3.99 -5.17 -16.46
C HIS A 150 -5.33 -5.44 -15.75
N ALA A 151 -5.67 -6.70 -15.43
CA ALA A 151 -6.95 -7.05 -14.80
C ALA A 151 -6.85 -7.21 -13.26
N ILE A 152 -5.67 -7.00 -12.68
CA ILE A 152 -5.44 -7.11 -11.22
C ILE A 152 -5.11 -5.75 -10.59
N PHE A 153 -4.92 -4.72 -11.42
CA PHE A 153 -4.88 -3.32 -11.01
C PHE A 153 -5.66 -2.47 -11.99
#